data_AF-A0A2S4PT05-F1
#
_entry.id   AF-A0A2S4PT05-F1
#
_cell.length_a   1.000
_cell.length_b   1.000
_cell.length_c   1.000
_cell.angle_alpha   90.00
_cell.angle_beta   90.00
_cell.angle_gamma   90.00
#
_symmetry.space_group_name_H-M   'P 1'
#
loop_
_entity.id
_entity.type
_entity.pdbx_description
1 polymer ?
#
loop_
_entity_poly.entity_id
_entity_poly.type
_entity_poly.pdbx_seq_one_letter_code
_entity_poly.pdbx_strand_id
1 'polypeptide(L)'
;MNNNNKVSFAYCSAAITLRLGLLIYGIWQDSNTPLKYTDIDYYVFTDAARFVAQGQSPYNRETYRYTPLLAWILWPTTLFSSSSPSIFLHMFFSFGKILFATGDIVAGFFIVQILKKSLNMSNAKAFGYASVWLLNPMVATISTRGSSEGLLGALVITMLWAVLQRRVILAGFLLGLAVHFKIYPFIYGSSIVWWLDDQNITTATATSTSSKLVRVNKNNVPADTNYEIGKYLIDPRRIWNFFNSTRLTFVGISLLTFTSLNILMYSM
;
A
#
# COMPACT_ATOMS: atom_id res chain seq x y z
N MET A 1 14.50 -2.59 29.22
CA MET A 1 13.74 -2.13 28.02
C MET A 1 13.52 -0.62 28.12
N ASN A 2 13.99 0.18 27.14
CA ASN A 2 13.81 1.64 27.10
C ASN A 2 12.30 2.01 27.12
N ASN A 3 11.92 3.14 27.72
CA ASN A 3 10.53 3.59 27.85
C ASN A 3 9.83 3.67 26.47
N ASN A 4 10.56 4.14 25.44
CA ASN A 4 10.07 4.17 24.06
C ASN A 4 9.71 2.77 23.50
N ASN A 5 10.47 1.74 23.87
CA ASN A 5 10.23 0.38 23.39
C ASN A 5 9.01 -0.24 24.11
N LYS A 6 8.79 0.10 25.39
CA LYS A 6 7.59 -0.32 26.12
C LYS A 6 6.32 0.24 25.50
N VAL A 7 6.34 1.54 25.19
CA VAL A 7 5.23 2.24 24.53
C VAL A 7 4.93 1.58 23.17
N SER A 8 5.94 1.44 22.31
CA SER A 8 5.78 0.78 21.00
C SER A 8 5.21 -0.64 21.12
N PHE A 9 5.73 -1.43 22.05
CA PHE A 9 5.29 -2.81 22.26
C PHE A 9 3.82 -2.87 22.72
N ALA A 10 3.42 -1.99 23.65
CA ALA A 10 2.05 -1.95 24.15
C ALA A 10 1.02 -1.67 23.05
N TYR A 11 1.27 -0.67 22.18
CA TYR A 11 0.34 -0.35 21.09
C TYR A 11 0.24 -1.48 20.05
N CYS A 12 1.38 -2.04 19.63
CA CYS A 12 1.37 -3.15 18.67
C CYS A 12 0.70 -4.39 19.27
N SER A 13 0.99 -4.71 20.54
CA SER A 13 0.36 -5.84 21.22
C SER A 13 -1.15 -5.64 21.34
N ALA A 14 -1.62 -4.46 21.74
CA ALA A 14 -3.05 -4.17 21.84
C ALA A 14 -3.76 -4.30 20.48
N ALA A 15 -3.15 -3.79 19.40
CA ALA A 15 -3.69 -3.86 18.05
C ALA A 15 -3.77 -5.29 17.51
N ILE A 16 -2.77 -6.13 17.83
CA ILE A 16 -2.75 -7.55 17.47
C ILE A 16 -3.79 -8.31 18.29
N THR A 17 -3.84 -8.11 19.62
CA THR A 17 -4.81 -8.76 20.50
C THR A 17 -6.25 -8.43 20.09
N LEU A 18 -6.53 -7.17 19.72
CA LEU A 18 -7.84 -6.76 19.20
C LEU A 18 -8.24 -7.59 17.96
N ARG A 19 -7.34 -7.71 16.98
CA ARG A 19 -7.58 -8.47 15.75
C ARG A 19 -7.72 -9.96 15.99
N LEU A 20 -6.85 -10.54 16.84
CA LEU A 20 -6.95 -11.95 17.22
C LEU A 20 -8.27 -12.25 17.93
N GLY A 21 -8.70 -11.38 18.86
CA GLY A 21 -10.00 -11.49 19.52
C GLY A 21 -11.16 -11.47 18.55
N LEU A 22 -11.15 -10.54 17.58
CA LEU A 22 -12.18 -10.46 16.53
C LEU A 22 -12.15 -11.65 15.56
N LEU A 23 -10.97 -12.18 15.21
CA LEU A 23 -10.86 -13.40 14.40
C LEU A 23 -11.46 -14.62 15.11
N ILE A 24 -11.12 -14.80 16.39
CA ILE A 24 -11.67 -15.90 17.22
C ILE A 24 -13.19 -15.74 17.36
N TYR A 25 -13.65 -14.53 17.67
CA TYR A 25 -15.07 -14.21 17.74
C TYR A 25 -15.78 -14.47 16.41
N GLY A 26 -15.16 -14.09 15.28
CA GLY A 26 -15.70 -14.32 13.96
C GLY A 26 -15.87 -15.80 13.64
N ILE A 27 -14.91 -16.66 14.00
CA ILE A 27 -15.03 -18.12 13.86
C ILE A 27 -16.21 -18.64 14.68
N TRP A 28 -16.32 -18.20 15.94
CA TRP A 28 -17.45 -18.58 16.80
C TRP A 28 -18.78 -18.12 16.21
N GLN A 29 -18.90 -16.86 15.80
CA GLN A 29 -20.14 -16.30 15.24
C GLN A 29 -20.53 -17.03 13.96
N ASP A 30 -19.60 -17.25 13.02
CA ASP A 30 -19.87 -17.96 11.78
C ASP A 30 -20.35 -19.40 12.02
N SER A 31 -19.97 -20.02 13.13
CA SER A 31 -20.37 -21.39 13.49
C SER A 31 -21.69 -21.47 14.25
N ASN A 32 -22.06 -20.42 14.99
CA ASN A 32 -23.19 -20.46 15.94
C ASN A 32 -24.38 -19.58 15.54
N THR A 33 -24.22 -18.64 14.60
CA THR A 33 -25.30 -17.72 14.21
C THR A 33 -25.64 -17.78 12.72
N PRO A 34 -26.91 -17.48 12.36
CA PRO A 34 -27.31 -17.36 10.95
C PRO A 34 -26.66 -16.14 10.28
N LEU A 35 -26.54 -15.03 11.01
CA LEU A 35 -25.83 -13.84 10.54
C LEU A 35 -24.32 -14.10 10.60
N LYS A 36 -23.68 -14.18 9.43
CA LYS A 36 -22.24 -14.43 9.34
C LYS A 36 -21.42 -13.18 9.64
N TYR A 37 -20.33 -13.38 10.37
CA TYR A 37 -19.29 -12.38 10.57
C TYR A 37 -18.49 -12.21 9.28
N THR A 38 -18.11 -13.31 8.63
CA THR A 38 -17.32 -13.26 7.38
C THR A 38 -18.02 -12.44 6.30
N ASP A 39 -17.26 -11.56 5.64
CA ASP A 39 -17.73 -10.78 4.50
C ASP A 39 -17.98 -11.68 3.28
N ILE A 40 -19.00 -11.36 2.50
CA ILE A 40 -19.38 -12.12 1.30
C ILE A 40 -18.25 -12.09 0.27
N ASP A 41 -17.59 -10.95 0.15
CA ASP A 41 -16.44 -10.77 -0.74
C ASP A 41 -15.30 -11.76 -0.41
N TYR A 42 -15.13 -12.13 0.86
CA TYR A 42 -14.11 -13.11 1.25
C TYR A 42 -14.37 -14.50 0.67
N TYR A 43 -15.64 -14.92 0.62
CA TYR A 43 -16.01 -16.17 -0.04
C TYR A 43 -15.74 -16.10 -1.54
N VAL A 44 -16.08 -14.98 -2.19
CA VAL A 44 -15.78 -14.75 -3.61
C VAL A 44 -14.27 -14.83 -3.89
N PHE A 45 -13.42 -14.28 -3.01
CA PHE A 45 -11.97 -14.38 -3.18
C PHE A 45 -11.43 -15.80 -3.02
N THR A 46 -11.89 -16.50 -1.98
CA THR A 46 -11.43 -17.86 -1.69
C THR A 46 -11.94 -18.87 -2.70
N ASP A 47 -13.16 -18.70 -3.23
CA ASP A 47 -13.68 -19.47 -4.36
C ASP A 47 -12.83 -19.26 -5.62
N ALA A 48 -12.51 -18.01 -5.97
CA ALA A 48 -11.63 -17.70 -7.10
C ALA A 48 -10.23 -18.30 -6.91
N ALA A 49 -9.70 -18.30 -5.68
CA ALA A 49 -8.45 -18.97 -5.36
C ALA A 49 -8.53 -20.49 -5.60
N ARG A 50 -9.69 -21.13 -5.37
CA ARG A 50 -9.88 -22.56 -5.67
C ARG A 50 -9.85 -22.86 -7.16
N PHE A 51 -10.43 -21.98 -7.99
CA PHE A 51 -10.28 -22.09 -9.45
C PHE A 51 -8.82 -22.02 -9.87
N VAL A 52 -8.06 -21.05 -9.33
CA VAL A 52 -6.62 -20.93 -9.57
C VAL A 52 -5.87 -22.19 -9.13
N ALA A 53 -6.21 -22.76 -7.97
CA ALA A 53 -5.59 -23.99 -7.47
C ALA A 53 -5.83 -25.20 -8.38
N GLN A 54 -6.91 -25.19 -9.16
CA GLN A 54 -7.24 -26.21 -10.16
C GLN A 54 -6.67 -25.91 -11.56
N GLY A 55 -5.83 -24.87 -11.69
CA GLY A 55 -5.30 -24.41 -12.98
C GLY A 55 -6.35 -23.73 -13.86
N GLN A 56 -7.46 -23.27 -13.28
CA GLN A 56 -8.53 -22.57 -13.98
C GLN A 56 -8.45 -21.05 -13.76
N SER A 57 -9.11 -20.30 -14.64
CA SER A 57 -9.23 -18.86 -14.50
C SER A 57 -10.01 -18.48 -13.22
N PRO A 58 -9.54 -17.53 -12.40
CA PRO A 58 -10.31 -17.03 -11.25
C PRO A 58 -11.64 -16.39 -11.66
N TYR A 59 -11.75 -15.94 -12.92
CA TYR A 59 -12.98 -15.35 -13.48
C TYR A 59 -14.08 -16.38 -13.75
N ASN A 60 -13.79 -17.68 -13.65
CA ASN A 60 -14.83 -18.72 -13.65
C ASN A 60 -15.72 -18.63 -12.41
N ARG A 61 -15.25 -17.97 -11.34
CA ARG A 61 -16.10 -17.60 -10.22
C ARG A 61 -17.00 -16.45 -10.62
N GLU A 62 -18.30 -16.69 -10.63
CA GLU A 62 -19.31 -15.63 -10.82
C GLU A 62 -19.03 -14.44 -9.89
N THR A 63 -19.31 -13.22 -10.36
CA THR A 63 -19.14 -11.96 -9.62
C THR A 63 -17.72 -11.64 -9.12
N TYR A 64 -16.70 -12.43 -9.49
CA TYR A 64 -15.30 -12.09 -9.22
C TYR A 64 -14.84 -10.94 -10.11
N ARG A 65 -14.63 -9.77 -9.50
CA ARG A 65 -14.29 -8.49 -10.17
C ARG A 65 -12.90 -7.95 -9.84
N TYR A 66 -12.08 -8.77 -9.21
CA TYR A 66 -10.74 -8.39 -8.73
C TYR A 66 -9.67 -8.94 -9.67
N THR A 67 -8.44 -8.47 -9.53
CA THR A 67 -7.35 -8.98 -10.39
C THR A 67 -6.88 -10.35 -9.92
N PRO A 68 -6.32 -11.20 -10.82
CA PRO A 68 -5.95 -12.56 -10.49
C PRO A 68 -4.94 -12.64 -9.34
N LEU A 69 -4.13 -11.58 -9.17
CA LEU A 69 -3.19 -11.39 -8.08
C LEU A 69 -3.81 -11.70 -6.71
N LEU A 70 -5.03 -11.21 -6.46
CA LEU A 70 -5.68 -11.42 -5.16
C LEU A 70 -6.02 -12.91 -4.96
N ALA A 71 -6.56 -13.57 -5.98
CA ALA A 71 -6.82 -15.01 -5.91
C ALA A 71 -5.53 -15.82 -5.73
N TRP A 72 -4.44 -15.43 -6.41
CA TRP A 72 -3.14 -16.10 -6.30
C TRP A 72 -2.51 -15.94 -4.92
N ILE A 73 -2.56 -14.74 -4.34
CA ILE A 73 -2.10 -14.47 -2.97
C ILE A 73 -2.90 -15.31 -1.96
N LEU A 74 -4.20 -15.52 -2.21
CA LEU A 74 -5.07 -16.33 -1.37
C LEU A 74 -5.03 -17.82 -1.70
N TRP A 75 -4.21 -18.28 -2.63
CA TRP A 75 -4.05 -19.69 -2.94
C TRP A 75 -3.80 -20.57 -1.69
N PRO A 76 -3.05 -20.15 -0.65
CA PRO A 76 -2.90 -20.93 0.58
C PRO A 76 -4.20 -21.20 1.33
N THR A 77 -5.26 -20.42 1.11
CA THR A 77 -6.60 -20.69 1.68
C THR A 77 -7.24 -21.97 1.14
N THR A 78 -6.73 -22.46 0.01
CA THR A 78 -7.20 -23.68 -0.67
C THR A 78 -6.39 -24.91 -0.29
N LEU A 79 -5.23 -24.71 0.35
CA LEU A 79 -4.38 -25.80 0.82
C LEU A 79 -5.15 -26.54 1.91
N PHE A 80 -5.34 -27.84 1.68
CA PHE A 80 -6.14 -28.79 2.46
C PHE A 80 -7.66 -28.70 2.26
N SER A 81 -8.17 -29.57 1.40
CA SER A 81 -9.60 -29.85 1.26
C SER A 81 -9.93 -31.33 1.51
N SER A 82 -11.04 -31.54 2.22
CA SER A 82 -11.79 -32.77 2.52
C SER A 82 -11.22 -33.85 3.45
N SER A 83 -9.90 -33.96 3.68
CA SER A 83 -9.33 -35.06 4.50
C SER A 83 -8.58 -34.63 5.76
N SER A 84 -8.56 -33.34 6.08
CA SER A 84 -7.85 -32.80 7.25
C SER A 84 -8.77 -32.56 8.45
N PRO A 85 -8.24 -32.62 9.69
CA PRO A 85 -9.00 -32.26 10.88
C PRO A 85 -9.63 -30.86 10.76
N SER A 86 -10.86 -30.70 11.25
CA SER A 86 -11.66 -29.47 11.12
C SER A 86 -10.91 -28.19 11.56
N ILE A 87 -10.04 -28.30 12.56
CA ILE A 87 -9.23 -27.18 13.07
C ILE A 87 -8.28 -26.60 12.00
N PHE A 88 -7.66 -27.45 11.17
CA PHE A 88 -6.73 -27.00 10.13
C PHE A 88 -7.49 -26.32 9.00
N LEU A 89 -8.67 -26.84 8.65
CA LEU A 89 -9.54 -26.26 7.61
C LEU A 89 -9.96 -24.83 7.98
N HIS A 90 -10.33 -24.57 9.24
CA HIS A 90 -10.63 -23.22 9.72
C HIS A 90 -9.40 -22.29 9.70
N MET A 91 -8.21 -22.81 9.99
CA MET A 91 -6.97 -22.03 10.00
C MET A 91 -6.55 -21.60 8.57
N PHE A 92 -6.59 -22.52 7.60
CA PHE A 92 -6.30 -22.22 6.20
C PHE A 92 -7.36 -21.30 5.59
N PHE A 93 -8.65 -21.55 5.87
CA PHE A 93 -9.70 -20.61 5.48
C PHE A 93 -9.48 -19.22 6.07
N SER A 94 -8.91 -19.11 7.27
CA SER A 94 -8.63 -17.82 7.92
C SER A 94 -7.34 -17.15 7.43
N PHE A 95 -6.51 -17.81 6.62
CA PHE A 95 -5.24 -17.25 6.15
C PHE A 95 -5.41 -15.88 5.49
N GLY A 96 -6.38 -15.74 4.59
CA GLY A 96 -6.65 -14.46 3.93
C GLY A 96 -7.08 -13.37 4.90
N LYS A 97 -7.92 -13.69 5.90
CA LYS A 97 -8.30 -12.75 6.96
C LYS A 97 -7.10 -12.31 7.80
N ILE A 98 -6.20 -13.24 8.12
CA ILE A 98 -4.95 -12.95 8.84
C ILE A 98 -4.05 -12.04 8.00
N LEU A 99 -3.91 -12.32 6.71
CA LEU A 99 -3.16 -11.49 5.78
C LEU A 99 -3.73 -10.07 5.70
N PHE A 100 -5.06 -9.92 5.57
CA PHE A 100 -5.70 -8.62 5.50
C PHE A 100 -5.58 -7.84 6.82
N ALA A 101 -5.76 -8.51 7.95
CA ALA A 101 -5.55 -7.94 9.28
C ALA A 101 -4.07 -7.53 9.52
N THR A 102 -3.12 -8.25 8.92
CA THR A 102 -1.69 -7.88 8.93
C THR A 102 -1.46 -6.59 8.14
N GLY A 103 -2.22 -6.38 7.05
CA GLY A 103 -2.23 -5.13 6.30
C GLY A 103 -2.46 -3.91 7.20
N ASP A 104 -3.45 -3.97 8.10
CA ASP A 104 -3.69 -2.86 9.03
C ASP A 104 -2.48 -2.57 9.95
N ILE A 105 -1.80 -3.62 10.41
CA ILE A 105 -0.62 -3.48 11.28
C ILE A 105 0.53 -2.85 10.51
N VAL A 106 0.75 -3.27 9.26
CA VAL A 106 1.73 -2.67 8.35
C VAL A 106 1.39 -1.20 8.07
N ALA A 107 0.12 -0.88 7.80
CA ALA A 107 -0.33 0.48 7.63
C ALA A 107 -0.04 1.34 8.87
N GLY A 108 -0.41 0.86 10.06
CA GLY A 108 -0.12 1.54 11.33
C GLY A 108 1.38 1.73 11.58
N PHE A 109 2.21 0.74 11.26
CA PHE A 109 3.66 0.86 11.33
C PHE A 109 4.17 1.99 10.43
N PHE A 110 3.75 2.05 9.16
CA PHE A 110 4.19 3.11 8.27
C PHE A 110 3.61 4.48 8.61
N ILE A 111 2.40 4.57 9.20
CA ILE A 111 1.89 5.81 9.78
C ILE A 111 2.86 6.33 10.85
N VAL A 112 3.29 5.48 11.79
CA VAL A 112 4.28 5.85 12.82
C VAL A 112 5.59 6.31 12.17
N GLN A 113 6.08 5.61 11.14
CA GLN A 113 7.31 5.98 10.46
C GLN A 113 7.21 7.32 9.73
N ILE A 114 6.06 7.63 9.12
CA ILE A 114 5.81 8.93 8.49
C ILE A 114 5.80 10.03 9.55
N LEU A 115 5.04 9.86 10.63
CA LEU A 115 4.92 10.84 11.73
C LEU A 115 6.28 11.14 12.38
N LYS A 116 7.11 10.11 12.58
CA LYS A 116 8.44 10.27 13.18
C LYS A 116 9.44 10.88 12.22
N LYS A 117 9.57 10.32 11.00
CA LYS A 117 10.66 10.70 10.08
C LYS A 117 10.37 11.93 9.26
N SER A 118 9.09 12.18 8.94
CA SER A 118 8.70 13.28 8.05
C SER A 118 8.17 14.47 8.83
N LEU A 119 7.55 14.25 9.99
CA LEU A 119 6.99 15.30 10.85
C LEU A 119 7.76 15.51 12.16
N ASN A 120 8.89 14.80 12.38
CA ASN A 120 9.75 14.90 13.57
C ASN A 120 8.99 14.78 14.91
N MET A 121 7.90 14.00 14.94
CA MET A 121 7.12 13.82 16.16
C MET A 121 7.84 12.91 17.17
N SER A 122 7.62 13.17 18.45
CA SER A 122 8.06 12.26 19.52
C SER A 122 7.36 10.89 19.41
N ASN A 123 8.00 9.83 19.91
CA ASN A 123 7.44 8.47 19.85
C ASN A 123 6.02 8.41 20.44
N ALA A 124 5.81 8.99 21.62
CA ALA A 124 4.50 8.96 22.28
C ALA A 124 3.39 9.59 21.43
N LYS A 125 3.65 10.75 20.81
CA LYS A 125 2.67 11.42 19.92
C LYS A 125 2.43 10.61 18.66
N ALA A 126 3.48 10.10 18.03
CA ALA A 126 3.37 9.31 16.80
C ALA A 126 2.53 8.04 17.00
N PHE A 127 2.80 7.28 18.08
CA PHE A 127 2.00 6.11 18.43
C PHE A 127 0.58 6.47 18.87
N GLY A 128 0.40 7.59 19.57
CA GLY A 128 -0.92 8.12 19.93
C GLY A 128 -1.79 8.36 18.69
N TYR A 129 -1.28 9.05 17.68
CA TYR A 129 -2.03 9.23 16.42
C TYR A 129 -2.22 7.94 15.64
N ALA A 130 -1.20 7.08 15.55
CA ALA A 130 -1.32 5.79 14.87
C ALA A 130 -2.34 4.85 15.55
N SER A 131 -2.58 5.02 16.86
CA SER A 131 -3.59 4.25 17.60
C SER A 131 -5.01 4.49 17.09
N VAL A 132 -5.30 5.67 16.52
CA VAL A 132 -6.58 5.98 15.87
C VAL A 132 -6.86 5.06 14.68
N TRP A 133 -5.82 4.49 14.06
CA TRP A 133 -5.95 3.45 13.04
C TRP A 133 -5.89 2.06 13.65
N LEU A 134 -4.84 1.79 14.44
CA LEU A 134 -4.53 0.45 14.94
C LEU A 134 -5.57 -0.10 15.93
N LEU A 135 -6.17 0.75 16.76
CA LEU A 135 -7.14 0.37 17.79
C LEU A 135 -8.59 0.72 17.39
N ASN A 136 -8.81 1.13 16.14
CA ASN A 136 -10.15 1.42 15.64
C ASN A 136 -10.93 0.10 15.43
N PRO A 137 -12.04 -0.11 16.16
CA PRO A 137 -12.80 -1.34 16.04
C PRO A 137 -13.42 -1.52 14.65
N MET A 138 -13.72 -0.43 13.94
CA MET A 138 -14.25 -0.52 12.57
C MET A 138 -13.18 -1.03 11.60
N VAL A 139 -11.96 -0.48 11.65
CA VAL A 139 -10.85 -0.92 10.80
C VAL A 139 -10.53 -2.39 11.07
N ALA A 140 -10.36 -2.75 12.35
CA ALA A 140 -10.07 -4.12 12.74
C ALA A 140 -11.20 -5.09 12.35
N THR A 141 -12.47 -4.67 12.44
CA THR A 141 -13.61 -5.50 12.02
C THR A 141 -13.60 -5.70 10.50
N ILE A 142 -13.45 -4.64 9.70
CA ILE A 142 -13.43 -4.75 8.23
C ILE A 142 -12.37 -5.76 7.77
N SER A 143 -11.14 -5.66 8.30
CA SER A 143 -10.05 -6.55 7.89
C SER A 143 -10.28 -8.01 8.34
N THR A 144 -10.74 -8.20 9.58
CA THR A 144 -10.94 -9.55 10.16
C THR A 144 -12.20 -10.25 9.65
N ARG A 145 -13.19 -9.50 9.14
CA ARG A 145 -14.30 -10.06 8.34
C ARG A 145 -13.82 -10.62 6.99
N GLY A 146 -12.63 -10.26 6.52
CA GLY A 146 -12.04 -10.77 5.28
C GLY A 146 -12.03 -9.77 4.12
N SER A 147 -12.20 -8.47 4.40
CA SER A 147 -12.05 -7.44 3.36
C SER A 147 -10.57 -7.13 3.10
N SER A 148 -10.19 -7.02 1.82
CA SER A 148 -8.82 -6.72 1.41
C SER A 148 -8.43 -5.24 1.55
N GLU A 149 -9.33 -4.39 2.05
CA GLU A 149 -9.12 -2.94 2.17
C GLU A 149 -7.94 -2.58 3.09
N GLY A 150 -7.74 -3.33 4.18
CA GLY A 150 -6.59 -3.13 5.08
C GLY A 150 -5.24 -3.29 4.36
N LEU A 151 -5.14 -4.29 3.47
CA LEU A 151 -3.96 -4.52 2.65
C LEU A 151 -3.75 -3.42 1.59
N LEU A 152 -4.84 -2.95 0.95
CA LEU A 152 -4.77 -1.81 0.04
C LEU A 152 -4.30 -0.54 0.76
N GLY A 153 -4.85 -0.28 1.94
CA GLY A 153 -4.44 0.83 2.81
C GLY A 153 -2.96 0.75 3.17
N ALA A 154 -2.46 -0.46 3.47
CA ALA A 154 -1.04 -0.70 3.72
C ALA A 154 -0.17 -0.33 2.52
N LEU A 155 -0.56 -0.74 1.30
CA LEU A 155 0.16 -0.39 0.07
C LEU A 155 0.20 1.13 -0.13
N VAL A 156 -0.93 1.82 0.04
CA VAL A 156 -1.03 3.28 -0.14
C VAL A 156 -0.20 4.05 0.89
N ILE A 157 -0.28 3.68 2.17
CA ILE A 157 0.50 4.34 3.22
C ILE A 157 1.99 4.04 3.07
N THR A 158 2.37 2.82 2.68
CA THR A 158 3.78 2.48 2.40
C THR A 158 4.29 3.26 1.19
N MET A 159 3.46 3.45 0.17
CA MET A 159 3.78 4.28 -1.00
C MET A 159 4.01 5.73 -0.57
N LEU A 160 3.11 6.30 0.23
CA LEU A 160 3.28 7.65 0.77
C LEU A 160 4.58 7.77 1.56
N TRP A 161 4.87 6.81 2.44
CA TRP A 161 6.14 6.74 3.15
C TRP A 161 7.33 6.71 2.20
N ALA A 162 7.30 5.87 1.16
CA ALA A 162 8.38 5.77 0.18
C ALA A 162 8.61 7.10 -0.56
N VAL A 163 7.53 7.80 -0.95
CA VAL A 163 7.59 9.13 -1.58
C VAL A 163 8.22 10.16 -0.65
N LEU A 164 7.79 10.20 0.62
CA LEU A 164 8.31 11.14 1.62
C LEU A 164 9.79 10.85 1.96
N GLN A 165 10.19 9.59 1.93
CA GLN A 165 11.59 9.18 2.11
C GLN A 165 12.41 9.22 0.82
N ARG A 166 11.89 9.81 -0.26
CA ARG A 166 12.56 9.94 -1.58
C ARG A 166 12.98 8.60 -2.21
N ARG A 167 12.31 7.51 -1.86
CA ARG A 167 12.50 6.17 -2.45
C ARG A 167 11.64 6.00 -3.69
N VAL A 168 12.03 6.66 -4.77
CA VAL A 168 11.21 6.85 -5.97
C VAL A 168 10.92 5.53 -6.69
N ILE A 169 11.90 4.64 -6.81
CA ILE A 169 11.73 3.31 -7.42
C ILE A 169 10.71 2.48 -6.62
N LEU A 170 10.83 2.47 -5.29
CA LEU A 170 9.89 1.77 -4.42
C LEU A 170 8.48 2.38 -4.53
N ALA A 171 8.37 3.70 -4.56
CA ALA A 171 7.08 4.37 -4.74
C ALA A 171 6.42 4.02 -6.08
N GLY A 172 7.19 4.00 -7.17
CA GLY A 172 6.70 3.59 -8.49
C GLY A 172 6.21 2.14 -8.49
N PHE A 173 7.00 1.23 -7.92
CA PHE A 173 6.63 -0.18 -7.78
C PHE A 173 5.33 -0.34 -6.97
N LEU A 174 5.23 0.34 -5.83
CA LEU A 174 4.04 0.30 -4.97
C LEU A 174 2.81 0.90 -5.66
N LEU A 175 2.95 1.97 -6.45
CA LEU A 175 1.83 2.51 -7.23
C LEU A 175 1.36 1.49 -8.27
N GLY A 176 2.27 0.92 -9.06
CA GLY A 176 1.93 -0.08 -10.08
C GLY A 176 1.26 -1.31 -9.46
N LEU A 177 1.80 -1.82 -8.35
CA LEU A 177 1.24 -2.92 -7.59
C LEU A 177 -0.14 -2.56 -7.00
N ALA A 178 -0.31 -1.38 -6.41
CA ALA A 178 -1.57 -0.95 -5.81
C ALA A 178 -2.67 -0.77 -6.86
N VAL A 179 -2.36 -0.14 -8.00
CA VAL A 179 -3.29 0.03 -9.13
C VAL A 179 -3.69 -1.32 -9.73
N HIS A 180 -2.73 -2.24 -9.84
CA HIS A 180 -3.02 -3.60 -10.26
C HIS A 180 -3.88 -4.34 -9.22
N PHE A 181 -3.68 -4.10 -7.93
CA PHE A 181 -4.49 -4.72 -6.89
C PHE A 181 -5.93 -4.20 -6.91
N LYS A 182 -6.10 -2.86 -7.00
CA LYS A 182 -7.37 -2.15 -7.20
C LYS A 182 -7.09 -0.87 -7.98
N ILE A 183 -7.96 -0.50 -8.93
CA ILE A 183 -7.71 0.62 -9.84
C ILE A 183 -7.63 1.99 -9.15
N TYR A 184 -8.35 2.19 -8.04
CA TYR A 184 -8.53 3.50 -7.42
C TYR A 184 -7.24 4.23 -6.98
N PRO A 185 -6.22 3.57 -6.37
CA PRO A 185 -4.91 4.16 -6.09
C PRO A 185 -4.25 4.96 -7.21
N PHE A 186 -4.68 4.78 -8.47
CA PHE A 186 -4.20 5.56 -9.61
C PHE A 186 -4.31 7.07 -9.39
N ILE A 187 -5.33 7.53 -8.63
CA ILE A 187 -5.53 8.95 -8.33
C ILE A 187 -4.34 9.59 -7.60
N TYR A 188 -3.55 8.81 -6.86
CA TYR A 188 -2.37 9.32 -6.15
C TYR A 188 -1.19 9.58 -7.08
N GLY A 189 -1.19 9.01 -8.29
CA GLY A 189 -0.12 9.22 -9.26
C GLY A 189 0.07 10.69 -9.61
N SER A 190 -1.02 11.44 -9.79
CA SER A 190 -0.98 12.86 -10.16
C SER A 190 -0.34 13.72 -9.05
N SER A 191 -0.75 13.51 -7.80
CA SER A 191 -0.20 14.25 -6.66
C SER A 191 1.27 13.91 -6.40
N ILE A 192 1.67 12.64 -6.58
CA ILE A 192 3.07 12.21 -6.43
C ILE A 192 3.93 12.80 -7.55
N VAL A 193 3.49 12.75 -8.82
CA VAL A 193 4.24 13.35 -9.94
C VAL A 193 4.45 14.84 -9.69
N TRP A 194 3.42 15.55 -9.22
CA TRP A 194 3.55 16.96 -8.86
C TRP A 194 4.55 17.18 -7.72
N TRP A 195 4.48 16.35 -6.67
CA TRP A 195 5.39 16.42 -5.52
C TRP A 195 6.87 16.18 -5.86
N LEU A 196 7.16 15.34 -6.85
CA LEU A 196 8.51 14.98 -7.30
C LEU A 196 9.19 16.08 -8.15
N ASP A 197 8.85 17.34 -7.92
CA ASP A 197 9.54 18.46 -8.55
C ASP A 197 10.95 18.66 -7.99
N ASP A 198 11.89 19.04 -8.87
CA ASP A 198 13.31 19.22 -8.54
C ASP A 198 13.51 20.25 -7.42
N GLN A 199 12.68 21.29 -7.37
CA GLN A 199 12.75 22.34 -6.35
C GLN A 199 12.42 21.81 -4.95
N ASN A 200 11.44 20.91 -4.85
CA ASN A 200 11.05 20.28 -3.59
C ASN A 200 12.09 19.24 -3.14
N ILE A 201 12.75 18.57 -4.09
CA ILE A 201 13.81 17.59 -3.82
C ILE A 201 15.07 18.31 -3.30
N THR A 202 15.52 19.35 -3.99
CA THR A 202 16.77 20.07 -3.68
C THR A 202 16.70 20.83 -2.35
N THR A 203 15.53 21.40 -2.02
CA THR A 203 15.32 22.16 -0.78
C THR A 203 15.47 21.28 0.47
N ALA A 204 15.04 20.02 0.43
CA ALA A 204 15.16 19.07 1.53
C ALA A 204 16.61 18.54 1.73
N THR A 205 17.37 18.39 0.64
CA THR A 205 18.79 18.02 0.71
C THR A 205 19.64 19.15 1.28
N ALA A 206 19.32 20.41 0.94
CA ALA A 206 20.03 21.58 1.47
C ALA A 206 19.83 21.77 2.99
N THR A 207 18.73 21.28 3.57
CA THR A 207 18.47 21.39 5.02
C THR A 207 19.21 20.35 5.85
N SER A 208 19.76 19.29 5.24
CA SER A 208 20.36 18.14 5.95
C SER A 208 21.88 18.06 5.82
N THR A 209 22.53 18.94 5.05
CA THR A 209 24.00 18.96 4.98
C THR A 209 24.52 20.38 4.74
N SER A 210 25.00 21.02 5.80
CA SER A 210 25.93 22.15 5.67
C SER A 210 27.27 21.59 5.20
N SER A 211 27.42 21.42 3.88
CA SER A 211 28.71 21.33 3.22
C SER A 211 28.52 21.76 1.76
N LYS A 212 29.31 22.76 1.35
CA LYS A 212 29.37 23.40 0.03
C LYS A 212 28.72 22.59 -1.10
N LEU A 213 27.44 22.87 -1.37
CA LEU A 213 26.81 22.48 -2.62
C LEU A 213 27.39 23.36 -3.73
N VAL A 214 28.12 22.76 -4.66
CA VAL A 214 28.24 23.31 -6.01
C VAL A 214 26.82 23.41 -6.54
N ARG A 215 26.23 24.61 -6.46
CA ARG A 215 25.01 24.92 -7.20
C ARG A 215 25.33 24.63 -8.66
N VAL A 216 24.78 23.55 -9.23
CA VAL A 216 24.65 23.47 -10.68
C VAL A 216 23.72 24.63 -11.05
N ASN A 217 24.36 25.72 -11.47
CA ASN A 217 23.70 26.92 -11.89
C ASN A 217 22.96 26.59 -13.19
N LYS A 218 21.64 26.34 -13.11
CA LYS A 218 20.78 26.16 -14.30
C LYS A 218 20.73 27.44 -15.17
N ASN A 219 21.42 28.51 -14.79
CA ASN A 219 21.66 29.70 -15.62
C ASN A 219 22.76 29.51 -16.67
N ASN A 220 23.43 28.34 -16.73
CA ASN A 220 24.38 28.03 -17.81
C ASN A 220 23.73 27.36 -19.04
N VAL A 221 22.39 27.47 -19.19
CA VAL A 221 21.81 27.43 -20.54
C VAL A 221 22.19 28.77 -21.17
N PRO A 222 22.92 28.80 -22.30
CA PRO A 222 23.30 30.06 -22.94
C PRO A 222 22.05 30.92 -23.08
N ALA A 223 22.10 32.13 -22.53
CA ALA A 223 21.05 33.13 -22.67
C ALA A 223 21.01 33.73 -24.09
N ASP A 224 21.42 32.96 -25.10
CA ASP A 224 21.37 33.34 -26.51
C ASP A 224 20.08 32.81 -27.11
N THR A 225 18.96 33.33 -26.64
CA THR A 225 17.73 33.39 -27.44
C THR A 225 16.91 34.55 -26.92
N ASN A 226 16.73 35.56 -27.76
CA ASN A 226 15.83 36.71 -27.57
C ASN A 226 14.38 36.24 -27.38
N TYR A 227 14.08 35.65 -26.22
CA TYR A 227 12.76 35.16 -25.88
C TYR A 227 12.16 36.08 -24.82
N GLU A 228 11.28 36.97 -25.26
CA GLU A 228 10.51 37.82 -24.35
C GLU A 228 9.62 36.93 -23.47
N ILE A 229 9.88 37.01 -22.16
CA ILE A 229 9.23 36.23 -21.09
C ILE A 229 7.69 36.47 -21.02
N GLY A 230 7.13 37.38 -21.84
CA GLY A 230 5.72 37.78 -21.80
C GLY A 230 4.81 37.26 -22.92
N LYS A 231 5.30 36.57 -23.95
CA LYS A 231 4.52 36.37 -25.20
C LYS A 231 3.73 35.06 -25.31
N TYR A 232 3.98 34.09 -24.43
CA TYR A 232 3.34 32.76 -24.49
C TYR A 232 2.72 32.39 -23.14
N LEU A 233 1.46 31.95 -23.15
CA LEU A 233 0.74 31.49 -21.95
C LEU A 233 1.42 30.30 -21.27
N ILE A 234 2.23 29.53 -22.00
CA ILE A 234 3.01 28.39 -21.48
C ILE A 234 4.44 28.48 -22.02
N ASP A 235 5.41 28.61 -21.12
CA ASP A 235 6.84 28.59 -21.44
C ASP A 235 7.29 27.15 -21.78
N PRO A 236 7.77 26.87 -23.01
CA PRO A 236 8.26 25.55 -23.42
C PRO A 236 9.33 24.96 -22.49
N ARG A 237 10.15 25.82 -21.85
CA ARG A 237 11.17 25.38 -20.90
C ARG A 237 10.55 24.79 -19.64
N ARG A 238 9.38 25.30 -19.20
CA ARG A 238 8.64 24.71 -18.07
C ARG A 238 8.07 23.35 -18.41
N ILE A 239 7.63 23.14 -19.66
CA ILE A 239 7.19 21.83 -20.14
C ILE A 239 8.36 20.85 -20.11
N TRP A 240 9.52 21.23 -20.63
CA TRP A 240 10.69 20.34 -20.62
C TRP A 240 11.19 20.04 -19.20
N ASN A 241 11.23 21.05 -18.32
CA ASN A 241 11.58 20.88 -16.91
C ASN A 241 10.56 20.02 -16.14
N PHE A 242 9.33 19.88 -16.64
CA PHE A 242 8.36 18.98 -16.04
C PHE A 242 8.81 17.52 -16.16
N PHE A 243 9.44 17.14 -17.27
CA PHE A 243 9.97 15.79 -17.51
C PHE A 243 11.36 15.60 -16.86
N ASN A 244 11.38 15.57 -15.52
CA ASN A 244 12.61 15.27 -14.77
C ASN A 244 12.84 13.75 -14.64
N SER A 245 14.09 13.33 -14.43
CA SER A 245 14.47 11.91 -14.30
C SER A 245 13.72 11.19 -13.17
N THR A 246 13.39 11.90 -12.09
CA THR A 246 12.68 11.33 -10.94
C THR A 246 11.23 10.97 -11.29
N ARG A 247 10.52 11.88 -11.97
CA ARG A 247 9.16 11.67 -12.47
C ARG A 247 9.13 10.58 -13.53
N LEU A 248 10.06 10.61 -14.48
CA LEU A 248 10.18 9.59 -15.52
C LEU A 248 10.46 8.21 -14.92
N THR A 249 11.35 8.12 -13.92
CA THR A 249 11.62 6.86 -13.21
C THR A 249 10.38 6.37 -12.46
N PHE A 250 9.69 7.25 -11.73
CA PHE A 250 8.46 6.89 -11.02
C PHE A 250 7.39 6.33 -11.95
N VAL A 251 7.10 7.04 -13.05
CA VAL A 251 6.11 6.65 -14.06
C VAL A 251 6.54 5.39 -14.81
N GLY A 252 7.82 5.29 -15.18
CA GLY A 252 8.36 4.13 -15.88
C GLY A 252 8.27 2.86 -15.03
N ILE A 253 8.66 2.92 -13.76
CA ILE A 253 8.59 1.76 -12.85
C ILE A 253 7.14 1.39 -12.53
N SER A 254 6.24 2.35 -12.32
CA SER A 254 4.83 2.06 -12.06
C SER A 254 4.15 1.41 -13.26
N LEU A 255 4.39 1.93 -14.46
CA LEU A 255 3.92 1.33 -15.71
C LEU A 255 4.49 -0.08 -15.88
N LEU A 256 5.81 -0.24 -15.78
CA LEU A 256 6.47 -1.54 -15.92
C LEU A 256 5.91 -2.57 -14.95
N THR A 257 5.72 -2.20 -13.68
CA THR A 257 5.14 -3.10 -12.66
C THR A 257 3.72 -3.50 -13.05
N PHE A 258 2.88 -2.53 -13.39
CA PHE A 258 1.49 -2.79 -13.78
C PHE A 258 1.39 -3.65 -15.04
N THR A 259 2.15 -3.33 -16.09
CA THR A 259 2.11 -4.10 -17.35
C THR A 259 2.68 -5.50 -17.17
N SER A 260 3.75 -5.66 -16.39
CA SER A 260 4.35 -6.97 -16.13
C SER A 260 3.38 -7.89 -15.38
N LEU A 261 2.68 -7.38 -14.37
CA LEU A 261 1.67 -8.14 -13.64
C LEU A 261 0.49 -8.51 -14.53
N ASN A 262 0.02 -7.59 -15.40
CA ASN A 262 -1.02 -7.91 -16.37
C ASN A 262 -0.55 -9.02 -17.34
N ILE A 263 0.61 -8.88 -17.96
CA ILE A 263 1.13 -9.90 -18.89
C ILE A 263 1.23 -11.25 -18.17
N LEU A 264 1.82 -11.28 -16.98
CA LEU A 264 2.00 -12.50 -16.20
C LEU A 264 0.67 -13.17 -15.82
N MET A 265 -0.38 -12.41 -15.53
CA MET A 265 -1.64 -12.96 -15.02
C MET A 265 -2.66 -13.30 -16.09
N TYR A 266 -2.62 -12.63 -17.24
CA TYR A 266 -3.57 -12.85 -18.35
C TYR A 266 -2.96 -13.66 -19.51
N SER A 267 -1.71 -14.09 -19.40
CA SER A 267 -1.07 -15.01 -20.36
C SER A 267 -1.08 -16.48 -19.93
N MET A 268 -1.45 -16.76 -18.68
CA MET A 268 -1.61 -18.13 -18.15
C MET A 268 -3.02 -18.67 -18.35
#